data_AF-A0A9P1GA37-F1
#
_entry.id   AF-A0A9P1GA37-F1
#
_cell.length_a   1.000
_cell.length_b   1.000
_cell.length_c   1.000
_cell.angle_alpha   90.00
_cell.angle_beta   90.00
_cell.angle_gamma   90.00
#
_symmetry.space_group_name_H-M   'P 1'
#
loop_
_entity.id
_entity.type
_entity.pdbx_description
1 polymer ?
#
loop_
_entity_poly.entity_id
_entity_poly.type
_entity_poly.pdbx_seq_one_letter_code
_entity_poly.pdbx_strand_id
1 'polypeptide(L)'
;IDAAMSLVDSAAVFEARARSIGIDDQVIAQMTLRGWVSHATYAFSVATTPGGDEQIFADGVIVPLLGNADHRDAPKLRRLFFKSHTLTAAEMRRKVDATEQEAPRKLPAPEISQRIEMLQERIRPLIIANFLEPSHHLVNSLVQCVEDGRVRYIEWSRCTSRTQEVNNIKEDGDLKVWKADSSGAIRATSKEPTMSAVLTTELDVHHALRRRGVAYEVAQAMSFEVHERIINYFFFELKKEPVEGFAQVTLQQVAAADRELHVRLAEATRAGFRNGPAGELPLDLHVQTILDGPELKWLLMPLPKRSVGKSLTADTNVGKTSKEDEPKPNRTEPSKNKQEALKIKRLKRAVDAHSFRWLQSESAQQRTHQMPKGMSNFSKSMKSHRLSLNLLQIKKLMDLQARVRQRIQNNFFFWIYFVGQLEWLQRLERWVVRAWALTT
;
A
#
# COMPACT_ATOMS: atom_id res chain seq x y z
N ILE A 1 7.67 -29.93 5.17
CA ILE A 1 8.42 -29.03 4.27
C ILE A 1 7.83 -27.65 4.52
N ASP A 2 8.57 -26.78 5.21
CA ASP A 2 8.12 -25.41 5.51
C ASP A 2 7.85 -24.68 4.19
N ALA A 3 6.58 -24.38 3.90
CA ALA A 3 6.17 -23.78 2.62
C ALA A 3 6.60 -22.31 2.46
N ALA A 4 7.08 -21.67 3.53
CA ALA A 4 7.55 -20.30 3.51
C ALA A 4 9.08 -20.24 3.48
N MET A 5 9.66 -20.19 2.28
CA MET A 5 11.10 -20.03 2.09
C MET A 5 11.58 -18.72 2.71
N SER A 6 12.43 -18.82 3.72
CA SER A 6 13.01 -17.67 4.40
C SER A 6 14.18 -17.07 3.61
N LEU A 7 14.69 -15.92 4.08
CA LEU A 7 15.90 -15.31 3.54
C LEU A 7 17.10 -16.27 3.55
N VAL A 8 17.15 -17.17 4.53
CA VAL A 8 18.27 -18.09 4.72
C VAL A 8 18.14 -19.32 3.81
N ASP A 9 16.92 -19.69 3.43
CA ASP A 9 16.62 -20.82 2.54
C ASP A 9 16.60 -20.44 1.04
N SER A 10 16.58 -19.14 0.71
CA SER A 10 16.59 -18.65 -0.68
C SER A 10 17.95 -18.83 -1.37
N ALA A 11 17.93 -19.54 -2.50
CA ALA A 11 19.10 -19.71 -3.36
C ALA A 11 19.48 -18.42 -4.11
N ALA A 12 18.51 -17.68 -4.64
CA ALA A 12 18.78 -16.40 -5.31
C ALA A 12 19.45 -15.37 -4.39
N VAL A 13 19.04 -15.32 -3.12
CA VAL A 13 19.67 -14.43 -2.13
C VAL A 13 21.11 -14.85 -1.84
N PHE A 14 21.34 -16.15 -1.70
CA PHE A 14 22.67 -16.70 -1.48
C PHE A 14 23.62 -16.36 -2.64
N GLU A 15 23.20 -16.62 -3.88
CA GLU A 15 23.98 -16.32 -5.07
C GLU A 15 24.23 -14.82 -5.26
N ALA A 16 23.19 -13.98 -5.14
CA ALA A 16 23.34 -12.54 -5.22
C ALA A 16 24.33 -12.02 -4.18
N ARG A 17 24.31 -12.62 -2.97
CA ARG A 17 25.26 -12.27 -1.93
C ARG A 17 26.67 -12.74 -2.25
N ALA A 18 26.86 -13.95 -2.74
CA ALA A 18 28.16 -14.49 -3.13
C ALA A 18 28.81 -13.62 -4.22
N ARG A 19 28.04 -13.24 -5.26
CA ARG A 19 28.48 -12.32 -6.31
C ARG A 19 28.87 -10.95 -5.75
N SER A 20 28.10 -10.39 -4.81
CA SER A 20 28.45 -9.10 -4.18
C SER A 20 29.73 -9.12 -3.33
N ILE A 21 30.15 -10.29 -2.84
CA ILE A 21 31.42 -10.47 -2.12
C ILE A 21 32.59 -10.63 -3.11
N GLY A 22 32.31 -10.85 -4.39
CA GLY A 22 33.30 -11.06 -5.45
C GLY A 22 33.76 -12.51 -5.57
N ILE A 23 32.88 -13.47 -5.25
CA ILE A 23 33.10 -14.89 -5.52
C ILE A 23 32.75 -15.15 -6.99
N ASP A 24 33.62 -15.89 -7.67
CA ASP A 24 33.46 -16.24 -9.09
C ASP A 24 32.28 -17.20 -9.31
N ASP A 25 31.58 -17.06 -10.44
CA ASP A 25 30.44 -17.93 -10.80
C ASP A 25 30.87 -19.40 -10.92
N GLN A 26 32.13 -19.69 -11.28
CA GLN A 26 32.65 -21.06 -11.28
C GLN A 26 32.66 -21.67 -9.87
N VAL A 27 33.04 -20.88 -8.86
CA VAL A 27 33.06 -21.32 -7.46
C VAL A 27 31.63 -21.50 -6.96
N ILE A 28 30.72 -20.60 -7.33
CA ILE A 28 29.29 -20.72 -7.00
C ILE A 28 28.71 -22.02 -7.58
N ALA A 29 29.04 -22.36 -8.84
CA ALA A 29 28.62 -23.62 -9.45
C ALA A 29 29.15 -24.86 -8.69
N GLN A 30 30.40 -24.83 -8.24
CA GLN A 30 30.97 -25.90 -7.39
C GLN A 30 30.28 -26.01 -6.03
N MET A 31 29.88 -24.88 -5.43
CA MET A 31 29.09 -24.89 -4.20
C MET A 31 27.72 -25.54 -4.42
N THR A 32 27.05 -25.23 -5.54
CA THR A 32 25.78 -25.85 -5.94
C THR A 32 25.90 -27.36 -6.10
N LEU A 33 26.97 -27.86 -6.74
CA LEU A 33 27.22 -29.30 -6.89
C LEU A 33 27.41 -30.02 -5.55
N ARG A 34 27.92 -29.32 -4.53
CA ARG A 34 28.07 -29.83 -3.17
C ARG A 34 26.80 -29.70 -2.31
N GLY A 35 25.72 -29.18 -2.88
CA GLY A 35 24.45 -28.95 -2.16
C GLY A 35 24.45 -27.69 -1.29
N TRP A 36 25.46 -26.81 -1.40
CA TRP A 36 25.52 -25.54 -0.68
C TRP A 36 24.82 -24.45 -1.48
N VAL A 37 23.50 -24.60 -1.60
CA VAL A 37 22.63 -23.76 -2.43
C VAL A 37 22.03 -22.58 -1.68
N SER A 38 22.10 -22.57 -0.35
CA SER A 38 21.45 -21.56 0.51
C SER A 38 22.33 -21.18 1.71
N HIS A 39 21.98 -20.08 2.38
CA HIS A 39 22.69 -19.71 3.61
C HIS A 39 22.52 -20.78 4.71
N ALA A 40 21.37 -21.47 4.77
CA ALA A 40 21.13 -22.55 5.74
C ALA A 40 22.07 -23.73 5.50
N THR A 41 22.10 -24.22 4.26
CA THR A 41 22.92 -25.39 3.88
C THR A 41 24.41 -25.09 4.00
N TYR A 42 24.83 -23.89 3.59
CA TYR A 42 26.23 -23.50 3.70
C TYR A 42 26.68 -23.21 5.15
N ALA A 43 25.79 -22.69 6.01
CA ALA A 43 26.10 -22.46 7.43
C ALA A 43 26.45 -23.76 8.18
N PHE A 44 25.90 -24.90 7.75
CA PHE A 44 26.18 -26.23 8.31
C PHE A 44 27.08 -27.08 7.41
N SER A 45 27.81 -26.46 6.48
CA SER A 45 28.78 -27.17 5.62
C SER A 45 29.88 -27.87 6.41
N VAL A 46 30.23 -27.36 7.60
CA VAL A 46 31.26 -27.88 8.48
C VAL A 46 30.79 -27.82 9.93
N ALA A 47 31.20 -28.79 10.75
CA ALA A 47 30.92 -28.85 12.18
C ALA A 47 31.80 -27.89 13.02
N THR A 48 31.94 -26.64 12.57
CA THR A 48 32.70 -25.60 13.28
C THR A 48 31.91 -24.30 13.32
N THR A 49 31.99 -23.58 14.44
CA THR A 49 31.43 -22.24 14.54
C THR A 49 32.37 -21.22 13.88
N PRO A 50 31.87 -20.10 13.34
CA PRO A 50 32.74 -19.06 12.81
C PRO A 50 33.71 -18.54 13.89
N GLY A 51 35.02 -18.59 13.60
CA GLY A 51 36.08 -18.28 14.56
C GLY A 51 36.52 -19.46 15.44
N GLY A 52 36.00 -20.66 15.19
CA GLY A 52 36.47 -21.93 15.75
C GLY A 52 37.68 -22.48 15.00
N ASP A 53 37.74 -23.80 14.83
CA ASP A 53 38.88 -24.45 14.17
C ASP A 53 38.92 -24.12 12.67
N GLU A 54 39.92 -23.30 12.31
CA GLU A 54 40.21 -22.81 10.98
C GLU A 54 40.62 -23.94 10.03
N GLN A 55 41.26 -24.99 10.57
CA GLN A 55 41.76 -26.11 9.77
C GLN A 55 40.60 -26.92 9.17
N ILE A 56 39.54 -27.16 9.97
CA ILE A 56 38.36 -27.89 9.51
C ILE A 56 37.63 -27.11 8.41
N PHE A 57 37.58 -25.77 8.51
CA PHE A 57 37.01 -24.95 7.45
C PHE A 57 37.87 -24.94 6.19
N ALA A 58 39.20 -24.89 6.33
CA ALA A 58 40.12 -24.97 5.22
C ALA A 58 39.98 -26.30 4.46
N ASP A 59 40.00 -27.42 5.17
CA ASP A 59 39.93 -28.76 4.59
C ASP A 59 38.53 -29.09 4.04
N GLY A 60 37.48 -28.61 4.70
CA GLY A 60 36.09 -28.90 4.33
C GLY A 60 35.52 -28.01 3.23
N VAL A 61 35.97 -26.75 3.13
CA VAL A 61 35.36 -25.74 2.24
C VAL A 61 36.38 -25.11 1.29
N ILE A 62 37.54 -24.67 1.78
CA ILE A 62 38.48 -23.89 0.97
C ILE A 62 39.20 -24.78 -0.04
N VAL A 63 39.88 -25.84 0.42
CA VAL A 63 40.60 -26.79 -0.45
C VAL A 63 39.66 -27.44 -1.48
N PRO A 64 38.44 -27.87 -1.13
CA PRO A 64 37.57 -28.54 -2.09
C PRO A 64 36.90 -27.60 -3.11
N LEU A 65 36.88 -26.28 -2.88
CA LEU A 65 36.36 -25.28 -3.82
C LEU A 65 37.44 -24.57 -4.63
N LEU A 66 38.59 -24.28 -4.02
CA LEU A 66 39.65 -23.45 -4.60
C LEU A 66 40.94 -24.23 -4.87
N GLY A 67 41.02 -25.50 -4.46
CA GLY A 67 42.17 -26.39 -4.65
C GLY A 67 43.33 -26.16 -3.69
N ASN A 68 43.40 -25.00 -3.02
CA ASN A 68 44.47 -24.66 -2.07
C ASN A 68 43.93 -23.84 -0.88
N ALA A 69 44.45 -24.11 0.32
CA ALA A 69 44.08 -23.41 1.56
C ALA A 69 44.47 -21.91 1.54
N ASP A 70 45.59 -21.56 0.89
CA ASP A 70 46.11 -20.18 0.82
C ASP A 70 45.66 -19.42 -0.43
N HIS A 71 44.54 -19.82 -1.03
CA HIS A 71 44.01 -19.15 -2.21
C HIS A 71 43.61 -17.70 -1.90
N ARG A 72 43.85 -16.77 -2.84
CA ARG A 72 43.52 -15.33 -2.70
C ARG A 72 42.06 -15.06 -2.31
N ASP A 73 41.17 -15.98 -2.68
CA ASP A 73 39.72 -15.88 -2.46
C ASP A 73 39.26 -16.58 -1.18
N ALA A 74 40.15 -17.22 -0.44
CA ALA A 74 39.85 -17.84 0.86
C ALA A 74 39.20 -16.86 1.87
N PRO A 75 39.67 -15.59 2.02
CA PRO A 75 38.99 -14.62 2.89
C PRO A 75 37.54 -14.31 2.47
N LYS A 76 37.22 -14.39 1.17
CA LYS A 76 35.86 -14.17 0.66
C LYS A 76 34.91 -15.29 1.10
N LEU A 77 35.37 -16.55 1.06
CA LEU A 77 34.62 -17.71 1.53
C LEU A 77 34.40 -17.69 3.05
N ARG A 78 35.41 -17.26 3.82
CA ARG A 78 35.29 -17.05 5.28
C ARG A 78 34.22 -16.01 5.60
N ARG A 79 34.25 -14.87 4.88
CA ARG A 79 33.24 -13.80 5.03
C ARG A 79 31.84 -14.31 4.71
N LEU A 80 31.69 -15.11 3.66
CA LEU A 80 30.41 -15.72 3.30
C LEU A 80 29.95 -16.72 4.38
N PHE A 81 30.84 -17.52 4.93
CA PHE A 81 30.53 -18.52 5.97
C PHE A 81 30.06 -17.85 7.26
N PHE A 82 30.83 -16.88 7.76
CA PHE A 82 30.47 -16.09 8.93
C PHE A 82 29.09 -15.45 8.78
N LYS A 83 28.82 -14.86 7.61
CA LYS A 83 27.52 -14.25 7.32
C LYS A 83 26.38 -15.29 7.31
N SER A 84 26.58 -16.43 6.62
CA SER A 84 25.57 -17.48 6.50
C SER A 84 25.21 -18.08 7.85
N HIS A 85 26.21 -18.37 8.67
CA HIS A 85 26.01 -18.87 10.04
C HIS A 85 25.29 -17.84 10.92
N THR A 86 25.69 -16.56 10.86
CA THR A 86 25.03 -15.49 11.63
C THR A 86 23.56 -15.32 11.25
N LEU A 87 23.24 -15.35 9.95
CA LEU A 87 21.86 -15.24 9.46
C LEU A 87 21.02 -16.45 9.89
N THR A 88 21.56 -17.66 9.74
CA THR A 88 20.87 -18.91 10.15
C THR A 88 20.63 -18.94 11.65
N ALA A 89 21.62 -18.56 12.46
CA ALA A 89 21.47 -18.49 13.92
C ALA A 89 20.44 -17.44 14.34
N ALA A 90 20.42 -16.27 13.69
CA ALA A 90 19.41 -15.23 13.94
C ALA A 90 18.00 -15.71 13.56
N GLU A 91 17.87 -16.45 12.46
CA GLU A 91 16.58 -17.03 12.05
C GLU A 91 16.10 -18.12 13.01
N MET A 92 16.98 -19.03 13.44
CA MET A 92 16.62 -20.06 14.42
C MET A 92 16.15 -19.43 15.74
N ARG A 93 16.83 -18.39 16.23
CA ARG A 93 16.39 -17.64 17.41
C ARG A 93 15.01 -17.02 17.20
N ARG A 94 14.78 -16.38 16.05
CA ARG A 94 13.46 -15.82 15.73
C ARG A 94 12.37 -16.87 15.68
N LYS A 95 12.61 -18.05 15.09
CA LYS A 95 11.60 -19.14 15.09
C LYS A 95 11.26 -19.61 16.50
N VAL A 96 12.23 -19.60 17.43
CA VAL A 96 12.02 -19.97 18.84
C VAL A 96 11.32 -18.85 19.61
N ASP A 97 11.69 -17.60 19.36
CA ASP A 97 11.20 -16.41 20.08
C ASP A 97 9.96 -15.76 19.42
N ALA A 98 9.45 -16.34 18.32
CA ALA A 98 8.38 -15.77 17.53
C ALA A 98 7.12 -15.56 18.38
N THR A 99 6.67 -14.30 18.44
CA THR A 99 5.39 -13.92 19.05
C THR A 99 4.44 -13.46 17.96
N GLU A 100 3.12 -13.61 18.16
CA GLU A 100 2.08 -13.27 17.16
C GLU A 100 2.08 -11.79 16.70
N GLN A 101 2.91 -10.93 17.30
CA GLN A 101 3.00 -9.50 17.04
C GLN A 101 4.25 -9.09 16.25
N GLU A 102 5.09 -10.04 15.83
CA GLU A 102 6.30 -9.71 15.06
C GLU A 102 5.95 -9.17 13.67
N ALA A 103 6.75 -8.21 13.19
CA ALA A 103 6.52 -7.54 11.92
C ALA A 103 6.53 -8.54 10.74
N PRO A 104 5.66 -8.35 9.73
CA PRO A 104 5.53 -9.27 8.60
C PRO A 104 6.88 -9.55 7.92
N ARG A 105 7.15 -10.82 7.60
CA ARG A 105 8.34 -11.20 6.82
C ARG A 105 8.25 -10.54 5.45
N LYS A 106 9.34 -9.87 5.05
CA LYS A 106 9.48 -9.30 3.72
C LYS A 106 10.29 -10.27 2.88
N LEU A 107 9.75 -10.71 1.75
CA LEU A 107 10.54 -11.47 0.80
C LEU A 107 11.67 -10.59 0.27
N PRO A 108 12.91 -11.12 0.22
CA PRO A 108 14.01 -10.42 -0.42
C PRO A 108 13.70 -10.13 -1.88
N ALA A 109 14.05 -8.94 -2.37
CA ALA A 109 13.81 -8.55 -3.76
C ALA A 109 14.38 -9.54 -4.79
N PRO A 110 15.59 -10.12 -4.60
CA PRO A 110 16.12 -11.12 -5.55
C PRO A 110 15.23 -12.37 -5.68
N GLU A 111 14.64 -12.82 -4.58
CA GLU A 111 13.72 -13.97 -4.58
C GLU A 111 12.42 -13.65 -5.33
N ILE A 112 11.87 -12.46 -5.10
CA ILE A 112 10.66 -12.00 -5.80
C ILE A 112 10.93 -11.95 -7.31
N SER A 113 12.05 -11.35 -7.74
CA SER A 113 12.43 -11.26 -9.14
C SER A 113 12.58 -12.64 -9.79
N GLN A 114 13.29 -13.57 -9.13
CA GLN A 114 13.45 -14.93 -9.65
C GLN A 114 12.09 -15.63 -9.82
N ARG A 115 11.19 -15.54 -8.84
CA ARG A 115 9.86 -16.16 -8.93
C ARG A 115 9.00 -15.56 -10.03
N ILE A 116 9.05 -14.24 -10.22
CA ILE A 116 8.34 -13.58 -11.31
C ILE A 116 8.91 -14.00 -12.67
N GLU A 117 10.23 -14.12 -12.80
CA GLU A 117 10.88 -14.58 -14.03
C GLU A 117 10.47 -16.02 -14.39
N MET A 118 10.52 -16.95 -13.42
CA MET A 118 10.04 -18.33 -13.62
C MET A 118 8.56 -18.36 -14.03
N LEU A 119 7.72 -17.55 -13.39
CA LEU A 119 6.31 -17.45 -13.76
C LEU A 119 6.14 -16.88 -15.17
N GLN A 120 6.89 -15.83 -15.52
CA GLN A 120 6.85 -15.17 -16.83
C GLN A 120 7.23 -16.12 -17.97
N GLU A 121 8.15 -17.06 -17.75
CA GLU A 121 8.49 -18.10 -18.73
C GLU A 121 7.31 -19.06 -18.96
N ARG A 122 6.58 -19.39 -17.89
CA ARG A 122 5.47 -20.35 -17.92
C ARG A 122 4.20 -19.80 -18.57
N ILE A 123 3.88 -18.51 -18.38
CA ILE A 123 2.58 -17.93 -18.77
C ILE A 123 2.57 -17.18 -20.11
N ARG A 124 3.61 -17.34 -20.93
CA ARG A 124 3.62 -16.73 -22.28
C ARG A 124 2.39 -17.19 -23.08
N PRO A 125 1.72 -16.28 -23.83
CA PRO A 125 2.15 -14.95 -24.28
C PRO A 125 1.83 -13.79 -23.32
N LEU A 126 1.28 -14.03 -22.12
CA LEU A 126 0.98 -12.95 -21.18
C LEU A 126 2.28 -12.37 -20.59
N ILE A 127 2.39 -11.04 -20.54
CA ILE A 127 3.56 -10.33 -20.03
C ILE A 127 3.23 -9.65 -18.69
N ILE A 128 3.95 -10.04 -17.64
CA ILE A 128 3.90 -9.43 -16.30
C ILE A 128 4.77 -8.18 -16.31
N ALA A 129 4.20 -7.06 -16.78
CA ALA A 129 4.88 -5.78 -16.77
C ALA A 129 3.90 -4.64 -16.49
N ASN A 130 4.43 -3.50 -16.06
CA ASN A 130 3.69 -2.24 -15.88
C ASN A 130 2.51 -2.39 -14.91
N PHE A 131 1.28 -2.38 -15.44
CA PHE A 131 0.06 -2.47 -14.68
C PHE A 131 -0.25 -3.89 -14.18
N LEU A 132 0.37 -4.94 -14.74
CA LEU A 132 0.20 -6.32 -14.29
C LEU A 132 1.24 -6.76 -13.27
N GLU A 133 2.31 -5.98 -13.09
CA GLU A 133 3.33 -6.27 -12.09
C GLU A 133 2.81 -5.88 -10.69
N PRO A 134 2.74 -6.84 -9.74
CA PRO A 134 2.27 -6.56 -8.39
C PRO A 134 3.29 -5.73 -7.59
N SER A 135 2.81 -4.93 -6.64
CA SER A 135 3.70 -4.27 -5.67
C SER A 135 4.36 -5.29 -4.74
N HIS A 136 5.56 -4.98 -4.25
CA HIS A 136 6.22 -5.81 -3.23
C HIS A 136 5.41 -5.82 -1.93
N HIS A 137 4.68 -4.74 -1.63
CA HIS A 137 3.75 -4.70 -0.50
C HIS A 137 2.64 -5.76 -0.61
N LEU A 138 2.05 -5.92 -1.80
CA LEU A 138 1.03 -6.95 -2.05
C LEU A 138 1.61 -8.36 -1.90
N VAL A 139 2.78 -8.61 -2.49
CA VAL A 139 3.49 -9.89 -2.38
C VAL A 139 3.79 -10.23 -0.91
N ASN A 140 4.38 -9.29 -0.16
CA ASN A 140 4.70 -9.49 1.26
C ASN A 140 3.45 -9.77 2.10
N SER A 141 2.32 -9.14 1.77
CA SER A 141 1.06 -9.39 2.48
C SER A 141 0.58 -10.82 2.30
N LEU A 142 0.72 -11.40 1.10
CA LEU A 142 0.35 -12.79 0.83
C LEU A 142 1.35 -13.80 1.41
N VAL A 143 2.64 -13.49 1.37
CA VAL A 143 3.69 -14.30 2.00
C VAL A 143 3.44 -14.44 3.49
N GLN A 144 3.07 -13.34 4.16
CA GLN A 144 2.68 -13.39 5.56
C GLN A 144 1.47 -14.32 5.78
N CYS A 145 0.48 -14.31 4.89
CA CYS A 145 -0.66 -15.22 5.00
C CYS A 145 -0.25 -16.69 4.90
N VAL A 146 0.74 -16.99 4.05
CA VAL A 146 1.32 -18.33 3.90
C VAL A 146 2.10 -18.75 5.14
N GLU A 147 2.87 -17.84 5.73
CA GLU A 147 3.62 -18.07 6.96
C GLU A 147 2.72 -18.30 8.18
N ASP A 148 1.67 -17.48 8.32
CA ASP A 148 0.66 -17.64 9.36
C ASP A 148 -0.15 -18.93 9.16
N GLY A 149 -0.09 -19.53 7.96
CA GLY A 149 -0.88 -20.69 7.56
C GLY A 149 -2.39 -20.41 7.52
N ARG A 150 -2.79 -19.14 7.33
CA ARG A 150 -4.18 -18.68 7.40
C ARG A 150 -4.53 -17.84 6.19
N VAL A 151 -5.63 -18.15 5.52
CA VAL A 151 -6.16 -17.32 4.43
C VAL A 151 -6.62 -15.97 4.99
N ARG A 152 -6.17 -14.88 4.37
CA ARG A 152 -6.65 -13.53 4.62
C ARG A 152 -7.19 -12.95 3.31
N TYR A 153 -8.39 -12.36 3.37
CA TYR A 153 -8.93 -11.65 2.22
C TYR A 153 -8.14 -10.35 1.97
N ILE A 154 -7.51 -10.26 0.80
CA ILE A 154 -6.93 -9.01 0.31
C ILE A 154 -7.94 -8.31 -0.58
N GLU A 155 -8.40 -7.15 -0.10
CA GLU A 155 -9.32 -6.30 -0.85
C GLU A 155 -8.72 -5.86 -2.18
N TRP A 156 -9.57 -5.69 -3.20
CA TRP A 156 -9.18 -5.22 -4.53
C TRP A 156 -8.43 -3.89 -4.48
N SER A 157 -8.80 -3.02 -3.53
CA SER A 157 -8.16 -1.73 -3.28
C SER A 157 -6.70 -1.89 -2.85
N ARG A 158 -6.31 -3.01 -2.25
CA ARG A 158 -4.94 -3.27 -1.80
C ARG A 158 -4.08 -3.96 -2.86
N CYS A 159 -4.67 -4.35 -3.98
CA CYS A 159 -3.97 -5.01 -5.09
C CYS A 159 -3.24 -3.98 -5.96
N THR A 160 -2.26 -3.29 -5.40
CA THR A 160 -1.50 -2.20 -6.03
C THR A 160 -0.44 -2.71 -7.00
N SER A 161 -0.06 -1.88 -7.98
CA SER A 161 1.00 -2.21 -8.95
C SER A 161 2.38 -1.76 -8.49
N ARG A 162 3.43 -2.33 -9.09
CA ARG A 162 4.81 -1.91 -8.85
C ARG A 162 5.05 -0.46 -9.24
N THR A 163 4.48 0.00 -10.36
CA THR A 163 4.54 1.40 -10.78
C THR A 163 3.91 2.34 -9.73
N GLN A 164 2.79 1.95 -9.13
CA GLN A 164 2.17 2.72 -8.05
C GLN A 164 3.05 2.75 -6.80
N GLU A 165 3.68 1.63 -6.45
CA GLU A 165 4.62 1.54 -5.32
C GLU A 165 5.78 2.52 -5.47
N VAL A 166 6.43 2.53 -6.64
CA VAL A 166 7.58 3.39 -6.93
C VAL A 166 7.20 4.87 -7.02
N ASN A 167 6.03 5.19 -7.61
CA ASN A 167 5.61 6.58 -7.79
C ASN A 167 5.03 7.21 -6.52
N ASN A 168 4.50 6.42 -5.59
CA ASN A 168 3.95 6.92 -4.32
C ASN A 168 4.97 6.90 -3.18
N ILE A 169 6.28 6.99 -3.48
CA ILE A 169 7.31 7.38 -2.51
C ILE A 169 7.08 8.85 -2.14
N LYS A 170 6.00 9.12 -1.41
CA LYS A 170 5.95 10.22 -0.45
C LYS A 170 6.29 9.60 0.89
N GLU A 171 7.13 10.28 1.65
CA GLU A 171 7.71 9.88 2.94
C GLU A 171 6.65 9.73 4.07
N ASP A 172 5.47 9.18 3.77
CA ASP A 172 4.34 9.08 4.71
C ASP A 172 4.43 7.82 5.59
N GLY A 173 5.36 6.91 5.32
CA GLY A 173 5.57 5.68 6.10
C GLY A 173 6.02 5.93 7.55
N ASP A 174 6.42 7.15 7.89
CA ASP A 174 6.85 7.55 9.24
C ASP A 174 6.03 8.71 9.83
N LEU A 175 4.92 9.10 9.18
CA LEU A 175 3.99 10.07 9.74
C LEU A 175 3.18 9.43 10.87
N LYS A 176 3.77 9.42 12.07
CA LYS A 176 3.04 9.23 13.33
C LYS A 176 1.95 10.31 13.41
N VAL A 177 0.71 9.94 13.09
CA VAL A 177 -0.42 10.83 13.28
C VAL A 177 -0.72 10.83 14.77
N TRP A 178 -0.33 11.91 15.43
CA TRP A 178 -0.68 12.20 16.80
C TRP A 178 -2.19 12.47 16.87
N LYS A 179 -2.97 11.48 17.30
CA LYS A 179 -4.40 11.63 17.56
C LYS A 179 -4.60 11.73 19.07
N ALA A 180 -5.38 12.73 19.51
CA ALA A 180 -5.86 12.77 20.88
C ALA A 180 -6.99 11.75 21.03
N ASP A 181 -6.92 10.91 22.06
CA ASP A 181 -8.06 10.06 22.43
C ASP A 181 -9.21 10.91 23.00
N SER A 182 -10.37 10.29 23.23
CA SER A 182 -11.54 10.96 23.82
C SER A 182 -11.30 11.49 25.25
N SER A 183 -10.18 11.12 25.89
CA SER A 183 -9.72 11.63 27.19
C SER A 183 -8.62 12.71 27.07
N GLY A 184 -8.25 13.13 25.86
CA GLY A 184 -7.25 14.17 25.60
C GLY A 184 -5.79 13.71 25.69
N ALA A 185 -5.51 12.41 25.83
CA ALA A 185 -4.15 11.90 25.78
C ALA A 185 -3.70 11.72 24.32
N ILE A 186 -2.57 12.30 23.95
CA ILE A 186 -2.05 12.25 22.59
C ILE A 186 -1.28 10.93 22.42
N ARG A 187 -1.81 10.01 21.61
CA ARG A 187 -1.11 8.77 21.26
C ARG A 187 -0.65 8.84 19.80
N ALA A 188 0.63 8.54 19.57
CA ALA A 188 1.17 8.37 18.23
C ALA A 188 0.54 7.11 17.63
N THR A 189 -0.37 7.29 16.67
CA THR A 189 -0.92 6.17 15.91
C THR A 189 -0.20 6.12 14.57
N SER A 190 0.48 5.01 14.30
CA SER A 190 1.05 4.74 12.98
C SER A 190 -0.11 4.62 11.99
N LYS A 191 -0.19 5.51 11.01
CA LYS A 191 -1.15 5.37 9.91
C LYS A 191 -0.44 4.57 8.83
N GLU A 192 -0.89 3.33 8.59
CA GLU A 192 -0.42 2.60 7.41
C GLU A 192 -0.67 3.44 6.16
N PRO A 193 0.32 3.57 5.26
CA PRO A 193 0.12 4.31 4.01
C PRO A 193 -0.96 3.59 3.21
N THR A 194 -2.14 4.18 3.13
CA THR A 194 -3.27 3.66 2.34
C THR A 194 -3.01 3.94 0.87
N MET A 195 -2.02 3.25 0.31
CA MET A 195 -1.85 3.14 -1.13
C MET A 195 -2.96 2.24 -1.67
N SER A 196 -3.85 2.79 -2.49
CA SER A 196 -4.97 2.05 -3.08
C SER A 196 -4.81 1.89 -4.59
N ALA A 197 -5.13 0.71 -5.10
CA ALA A 197 -5.28 0.44 -6.52
C ALA A 197 -6.36 1.34 -7.13
N VAL A 198 -6.17 1.72 -8.39
CA VAL A 198 -7.22 2.40 -9.16
C VAL A 198 -8.25 1.34 -9.55
N LEU A 199 -9.53 1.58 -9.28
CA LEU A 199 -10.65 0.66 -9.53
C LEU A 199 -11.81 1.37 -10.23
N THR A 200 -11.50 2.29 -11.15
CA THR A 200 -12.51 3.13 -11.83
C THR A 200 -13.33 2.37 -12.86
N THR A 201 -12.69 1.44 -13.57
CA THR A 201 -13.30 0.65 -14.64
C THR A 201 -13.26 -0.84 -14.29
N GLU A 202 -14.10 -1.63 -14.94
CA GLU A 202 -14.07 -3.09 -14.82
C GLU A 202 -12.71 -3.66 -15.26
N LEU A 203 -12.05 -3.03 -16.23
CA LEU A 203 -10.71 -3.40 -16.67
C LEU A 203 -9.67 -3.16 -15.56
N ASP A 204 -9.80 -2.06 -14.81
CA ASP A 204 -8.91 -1.79 -13.67
C ASP A 204 -9.05 -2.85 -12.58
N VAL A 205 -10.28 -3.30 -12.32
CA VAL A 205 -10.56 -4.41 -11.39
C VAL A 205 -9.94 -5.70 -11.92
N HIS A 206 -10.12 -5.99 -13.21
CA HIS A 206 -9.53 -7.16 -13.84
C HIS A 206 -8.00 -7.17 -13.68
N HIS A 207 -7.33 -6.05 -13.95
CA HIS A 207 -5.89 -5.89 -13.72
C HIS A 207 -5.50 -6.04 -12.25
N ALA A 208 -6.29 -5.50 -11.32
CA ALA A 208 -6.06 -5.64 -9.89
C ALA A 208 -6.13 -7.10 -9.43
N LEU A 209 -7.12 -7.85 -9.90
CA LEU A 209 -7.24 -9.27 -9.61
C LEU A 209 -6.09 -10.07 -10.24
N ARG A 210 -5.68 -9.76 -11.47
CA ARG A 210 -4.50 -10.40 -12.09
C ARG A 210 -3.22 -10.19 -11.29
N ARG A 211 -2.98 -8.96 -10.80
CA ARG A 211 -1.85 -8.68 -9.89
C ARG A 211 -1.92 -9.55 -8.63
N ARG A 212 -3.12 -9.74 -8.07
CA ARG A 212 -3.34 -10.63 -6.92
C ARG A 212 -2.98 -12.08 -7.26
N GLY A 213 -3.36 -12.58 -8.45
CA GLY A 213 -2.98 -13.90 -8.94
C GLY A 213 -1.47 -14.09 -9.07
N VAL A 214 -0.76 -13.12 -9.66
CA VAL A 214 0.72 -13.15 -9.72
C VAL A 214 1.32 -13.17 -8.31
N ALA A 215 0.80 -12.35 -7.41
CA ALA A 215 1.30 -12.30 -6.04
C ALA A 215 1.02 -13.59 -5.25
N TYR A 216 -0.08 -14.30 -5.53
CA TYR A 216 -0.40 -15.61 -4.94
C TYR A 216 0.60 -16.69 -5.37
N GLU A 217 0.98 -16.72 -6.64
CA GLU A 217 2.01 -17.63 -7.15
C GLU A 217 3.37 -17.33 -6.51
N VAL A 218 3.77 -16.06 -6.50
CA VAL A 218 5.05 -15.65 -5.91
C VAL A 218 5.10 -15.98 -4.42
N ALA A 219 3.97 -15.91 -3.73
CA ALA A 219 3.85 -16.33 -2.33
C ALA A 219 3.76 -17.86 -2.14
N GLN A 220 3.62 -18.65 -3.22
CA GLN A 220 3.44 -20.11 -3.19
C GLN A 220 2.16 -20.56 -2.47
N ALA A 221 1.08 -19.76 -2.59
CA ALA A 221 -0.21 -20.11 -2.00
C ALA A 221 -1.17 -20.76 -3.00
N MET A 222 -1.21 -20.26 -4.24
CA MET A 222 -2.12 -20.66 -5.31
C MET A 222 -1.45 -20.44 -6.66
N SER A 223 -1.71 -21.33 -7.61
CA SER A 223 -1.18 -21.23 -8.96
C SER A 223 -1.83 -20.08 -9.73
N PHE A 224 -1.05 -19.40 -10.58
CA PHE A 224 -1.55 -18.31 -11.43
C PHE A 224 -2.73 -18.74 -12.30
N GLU A 225 -2.68 -19.92 -12.90
CA GLU A 225 -3.74 -20.47 -13.77
C GLU A 225 -5.03 -20.72 -13.00
N VAL A 226 -4.91 -21.22 -11.76
CA VAL A 226 -6.07 -21.44 -10.89
C VAL A 226 -6.69 -20.10 -10.52
N HIS A 227 -5.87 -19.08 -10.24
CA HIS A 227 -6.39 -17.73 -10.00
C HIS A 227 -7.01 -17.10 -11.27
N GLU A 228 -6.45 -17.33 -12.46
CA GLU A 228 -7.08 -16.89 -13.72
C GLU A 228 -8.43 -17.58 -13.95
N ARG A 229 -8.60 -18.85 -13.55
CA ARG A 229 -9.92 -19.52 -13.61
C ARG A 229 -10.96 -18.83 -12.74
N ILE A 230 -10.58 -18.34 -11.56
CA ILE A 230 -11.46 -17.54 -10.70
C ILE A 230 -11.87 -16.25 -11.41
N ILE A 231 -10.90 -15.51 -11.97
CA ILE A 231 -11.16 -14.26 -12.68
C ILE A 231 -12.09 -14.49 -13.88
N ASN A 232 -11.79 -15.51 -14.68
CA ASN A 232 -12.59 -15.88 -15.85
C ASN A 232 -14.04 -16.23 -15.45
N TYR A 233 -14.23 -16.98 -14.36
CA TYR A 233 -15.57 -17.30 -13.85
C TYR A 233 -16.36 -16.05 -13.45
N PHE A 234 -15.74 -15.14 -12.69
CA PHE A 234 -16.39 -13.91 -12.25
C PHE A 234 -16.74 -12.96 -13.41
N PHE A 235 -15.81 -12.76 -14.35
CA PHE A 235 -16.03 -11.86 -15.47
C PHE A 235 -16.96 -12.46 -16.53
N PHE A 236 -17.02 -13.80 -16.64
CA PHE A 236 -18.03 -14.48 -17.44
C PHE A 236 -19.43 -14.20 -16.88
N GLU A 237 -19.69 -14.45 -15.60
CA GLU A 237 -21.00 -14.18 -15.00
C GLU A 237 -21.35 -12.68 -14.98
N LEU A 238 -20.36 -11.79 -14.88
CA LEU A 238 -20.55 -10.34 -15.02
C LEU A 238 -21.06 -9.95 -16.41
N LYS A 239 -20.53 -10.58 -17.48
CA LYS A 239 -20.84 -10.22 -18.88
C LYS A 239 -21.90 -11.07 -19.54
N LYS A 240 -22.30 -12.17 -18.91
CA LYS A 240 -23.37 -13.04 -19.37
C LYS A 240 -24.67 -12.27 -19.56
N GLU A 241 -25.37 -12.56 -20.65
CA GLU A 241 -26.66 -11.96 -20.94
C GLU A 241 -27.69 -12.46 -19.91
N PRO A 242 -28.37 -11.55 -19.18
CA PRO A 242 -29.38 -11.95 -18.22
C PRO A 242 -30.63 -12.44 -18.94
N VAL A 243 -31.28 -13.46 -18.37
CA VAL A 243 -32.59 -13.94 -18.82
C VAL A 243 -33.61 -12.81 -18.75
N GLU A 244 -34.62 -12.82 -19.63
CA GLU A 244 -35.71 -11.86 -19.60
C GLU A 244 -36.33 -11.74 -18.20
N GLY A 245 -36.58 -10.50 -17.76
CA GLY A 245 -37.06 -10.20 -16.41
C GLY A 245 -35.96 -10.05 -15.34
N PHE A 246 -34.72 -10.43 -15.62
CA PHE A 246 -33.59 -10.31 -14.68
C PHE A 246 -32.59 -9.22 -15.08
N ALA A 247 -31.93 -8.62 -14.09
CA ALA A 247 -30.87 -7.64 -14.27
C ALA A 247 -29.50 -8.34 -14.36
N GLN A 248 -28.57 -7.71 -15.08
CA GLN A 248 -27.19 -8.20 -15.16
C GLN A 248 -26.53 -8.22 -13.78
N VAL A 249 -25.64 -9.19 -13.58
CA VAL A 249 -24.81 -9.27 -12.37
C VAL A 249 -23.99 -7.99 -12.23
N THR A 250 -23.97 -7.43 -11.03
CA THR A 250 -23.21 -6.21 -10.76
C THR A 250 -21.81 -6.53 -10.25
N LEU A 251 -20.88 -5.58 -10.41
CA LEU A 251 -19.54 -5.68 -9.84
C LEU A 251 -19.57 -5.82 -8.30
N GLN A 252 -20.61 -5.30 -7.63
CA GLN A 252 -20.80 -5.49 -6.19
C GLN A 252 -21.12 -6.95 -5.82
N GLN A 253 -21.92 -7.64 -6.64
CA GLN A 253 -22.16 -9.08 -6.47
C GLN A 253 -20.88 -9.89 -6.68
N VAL A 254 -20.07 -9.53 -7.68
CA VAL A 254 -18.74 -10.13 -7.88
C VAL A 254 -17.83 -9.91 -6.67
N ALA A 255 -17.82 -8.69 -6.10
CA ALA A 255 -17.03 -8.40 -4.89
C ALA A 255 -17.49 -9.21 -3.67
N ALA A 256 -18.79 -9.46 -3.54
CA ALA A 256 -19.33 -10.32 -2.49
C ALA A 256 -18.94 -11.80 -2.71
N ALA A 257 -19.05 -12.29 -3.95
CA ALA A 257 -18.64 -13.64 -4.32
C ALA A 257 -17.13 -13.87 -4.11
N ASP A 258 -16.29 -12.89 -4.46
CA ASP A 258 -14.85 -12.98 -4.22
C ASP A 258 -14.50 -13.06 -2.72
N ARG A 259 -15.20 -12.31 -1.86
CA ARG A 259 -15.04 -12.43 -0.40
C ARG A 259 -15.47 -13.80 0.10
N GLU A 260 -16.64 -14.27 -0.36
CA GLU A 260 -17.16 -15.58 0.04
C GLU A 260 -16.21 -16.71 -0.37
N LEU A 261 -15.62 -16.64 -1.56
CA LEU A 261 -14.59 -17.57 -2.02
C LEU A 261 -13.43 -17.65 -1.01
N HIS A 262 -12.93 -16.50 -0.53
CA HIS A 262 -11.84 -16.49 0.45
C HIS A 262 -12.27 -17.02 1.83
N VAL A 263 -13.53 -16.80 2.24
CA VAL A 263 -14.09 -17.40 3.46
C VAL A 263 -14.10 -18.92 3.33
N ARG A 264 -14.58 -19.46 2.21
CA ARG A 264 -14.60 -20.92 1.99
C ARG A 264 -13.21 -21.52 1.87
N LEU A 265 -12.26 -20.81 1.25
CA LEU A 265 -10.86 -21.23 1.24
C LEU A 265 -10.28 -21.29 2.65
N ALA A 266 -10.60 -20.33 3.52
CA ALA A 266 -10.19 -20.35 4.92
C ALA A 266 -10.79 -21.54 5.69
N GLU A 267 -12.04 -21.92 5.38
CA GLU A 267 -12.69 -23.08 5.99
C GLU A 267 -12.09 -24.41 5.52
N ALA A 268 -11.75 -24.51 4.23
CA ALA A 268 -11.13 -25.70 3.66
C ALA A 268 -9.69 -25.89 4.18
N THR A 269 -8.99 -24.81 4.49
CA THR A 269 -7.58 -24.82 4.94
C THR A 269 -7.40 -24.65 6.45
N ARG A 270 -8.40 -25.02 7.28
CA ARG A 270 -8.33 -24.94 8.75
C ARG A 270 -7.12 -25.65 9.37
N ALA A 271 -6.60 -26.69 8.71
CA ALA A 271 -5.43 -27.45 9.15
C ALA A 271 -4.07 -26.78 8.80
N GLY A 272 -4.11 -25.56 8.26
CA GLY A 272 -2.96 -24.83 7.74
C GLY A 272 -2.72 -25.10 6.25
N PHE A 273 -1.75 -24.38 5.67
CA PHE A 273 -1.36 -24.56 4.28
C PHE A 273 -0.46 -25.77 4.13
N ARG A 274 -0.96 -26.77 3.40
CA ARG A 274 -0.23 -27.98 3.06
C ARG A 274 -0.30 -28.16 1.56
N ASN A 275 0.85 -28.42 0.94
CA ASN A 275 0.89 -28.73 -0.48
C ASN A 275 0.12 -30.02 -0.75
N GLY A 276 -0.49 -30.10 -1.94
CA GLY A 276 -1.24 -31.27 -2.37
C GLY A 276 -0.34 -32.50 -2.54
N PRO A 277 -0.93 -33.71 -2.61
CA PRO A 277 -0.19 -34.97 -2.73
C PRO A 277 0.64 -35.07 -4.02
N ALA A 278 0.26 -34.33 -5.07
CA ALA A 278 0.96 -34.26 -6.35
C ALA A 278 1.96 -33.08 -6.44
N GLY A 279 2.20 -32.37 -5.34
CA GLY A 279 3.03 -31.16 -5.34
C GLY A 279 2.29 -29.88 -5.74
N GLU A 280 0.96 -29.93 -5.84
CA GLU A 280 0.10 -28.77 -6.08
C GLU A 280 0.20 -27.75 -4.94
N LEU A 281 -0.02 -26.47 -5.26
CA LEU A 281 -0.02 -25.42 -4.25
C LEU A 281 -1.22 -25.55 -3.29
N PRO A 282 -1.10 -25.07 -2.04
CA PRO A 282 -2.05 -25.38 -0.97
C PRO A 282 -3.53 -25.05 -1.25
N LEU A 283 -3.81 -24.06 -2.09
CA LEU A 283 -5.18 -23.61 -2.37
C LEU A 283 -5.77 -24.20 -3.66
N ASP A 284 -4.96 -24.82 -4.52
CA ASP A 284 -5.36 -25.11 -5.91
C ASP A 284 -6.55 -26.07 -6.00
N LEU A 285 -6.48 -27.19 -5.28
CA LEU A 285 -7.54 -28.19 -5.26
C LEU A 285 -8.85 -27.63 -4.68
N HIS A 286 -8.73 -26.84 -3.60
CA HIS A 286 -9.88 -26.28 -2.91
C HIS A 286 -10.62 -25.24 -3.75
N VAL A 287 -9.89 -24.42 -4.53
CA VAL A 287 -10.51 -23.43 -5.43
C VAL A 287 -11.47 -24.12 -6.41
N GLN A 288 -11.08 -25.23 -7.01
CA GLN A 288 -11.93 -25.92 -7.98
C GLN A 288 -13.23 -26.40 -7.34
N THR A 289 -13.13 -27.06 -6.18
CA THR A 289 -14.30 -27.52 -5.43
C THR A 289 -15.25 -26.37 -5.08
N ILE A 290 -14.71 -25.21 -4.70
CA ILE A 290 -15.52 -24.04 -4.31
C ILE A 290 -16.16 -23.36 -5.53
N LEU A 291 -15.46 -23.27 -6.67
CA LEU A 291 -16.03 -22.73 -7.93
C LEU A 291 -17.21 -23.57 -8.44
N ASP A 292 -17.15 -24.90 -8.27
CA ASP A 292 -18.25 -25.80 -8.61
C ASP A 292 -19.40 -25.76 -7.58
N GLY A 293 -19.12 -25.25 -6.37
CA GLY A 293 -20.06 -25.16 -5.26
C GLY A 293 -21.26 -24.25 -5.52
N PRO A 294 -22.40 -24.51 -4.83
CA PRO A 294 -23.61 -23.70 -4.98
C PRO A 294 -23.47 -22.28 -4.40
N GLU A 295 -22.51 -22.02 -3.52
CA GLU A 295 -22.51 -20.82 -2.69
C GLU A 295 -22.07 -19.58 -3.47
N LEU A 296 -21.09 -19.73 -4.37
CA LEU A 296 -20.73 -18.67 -5.30
C LEU A 296 -21.81 -18.45 -6.35
N LYS A 297 -22.41 -19.54 -6.86
CA LYS A 297 -23.50 -19.49 -7.86
C LYS A 297 -24.69 -18.72 -7.33
N TRP A 298 -25.03 -18.89 -6.06
CA TRP A 298 -26.15 -18.19 -5.43
C TRP A 298 -25.91 -16.67 -5.35
N LEU A 299 -24.68 -16.24 -5.00
CA LEU A 299 -24.32 -14.82 -4.93
C LEU A 299 -24.28 -14.16 -6.31
N LEU A 300 -23.91 -14.91 -7.34
CA LEU A 300 -23.81 -14.46 -8.73
C LEU A 300 -25.11 -14.64 -9.52
N MET A 301 -26.21 -15.05 -8.88
CA MET A 301 -27.49 -15.16 -9.56
C MET A 301 -28.00 -13.77 -9.98
N PRO A 302 -28.42 -13.58 -11.25
CA PRO A 302 -29.10 -12.38 -11.71
C PRO A 302 -30.31 -12.07 -10.81
N LEU A 303 -30.43 -10.82 -10.36
CA LEU A 303 -31.55 -10.39 -9.54
C LEU A 303 -32.70 -9.90 -10.42
N PRO A 304 -33.98 -10.08 -10.04
CA PRO A 304 -35.11 -9.56 -10.80
C PRO A 304 -34.96 -8.06 -11.05
N LYS A 305 -35.28 -7.61 -12.27
CA LYS A 305 -35.32 -6.17 -12.57
C LYS A 305 -36.31 -5.53 -11.62
N ARG A 306 -35.85 -4.62 -10.74
CA ARG A 306 -36.77 -3.81 -9.95
C ARG A 306 -37.57 -2.96 -10.93
N SER A 307 -38.85 -3.29 -11.12
CA SER A 307 -39.79 -2.34 -11.69
C SER A 307 -39.78 -1.13 -10.77
N VAL A 308 -39.23 -0.01 -11.23
CA VAL A 308 -39.46 1.27 -10.56
C VAL A 308 -40.96 1.47 -10.61
N GLY A 309 -41.64 1.16 -9.50
CA GLY A 309 -43.08 1.27 -9.40
C GLY A 309 -43.47 2.69 -9.77
N LYS A 310 -44.09 2.83 -10.94
CA LYS A 310 -44.85 4.01 -11.27
C LYS A 310 -45.95 4.06 -10.21
N SER A 311 -45.87 5.03 -9.30
CA SER A 311 -46.91 5.26 -8.29
C SER A 311 -48.26 5.26 -9.01
N LEU A 312 -49.07 4.24 -8.74
CA LEU A 312 -50.44 4.16 -9.21
C LEU A 312 -51.26 5.18 -8.43
N THR A 313 -51.57 6.32 -9.03
CA THR A 313 -52.74 7.12 -8.66
C THR A 313 -53.73 6.98 -9.79
N ALA A 314 -54.77 6.19 -9.57
CA ALA A 314 -55.88 5.97 -10.49
C ALA A 314 -56.89 7.13 -10.40
N ASP A 315 -57.09 7.76 -11.56
CA ASP A 315 -58.30 8.28 -12.20
C ASP A 315 -59.42 8.99 -11.41
N THR A 316 -59.75 10.23 -11.83
CA THR A 316 -61.07 10.54 -12.43
C THR A 316 -61.14 11.86 -13.21
N ASN A 317 -61.64 11.73 -14.46
CA ASN A 317 -62.50 12.61 -15.27
C ASN A 317 -62.09 13.98 -15.89
N VAL A 318 -61.94 13.93 -17.23
CA VAL A 318 -62.62 14.68 -18.32
C VAL A 318 -62.78 16.22 -18.26
N GLY A 319 -61.98 16.90 -19.12
CA GLY A 319 -62.47 17.75 -20.23
C GLY A 319 -62.66 19.27 -20.04
N LYS A 320 -61.73 20.10 -20.55
CA LYS A 320 -62.02 21.28 -21.40
C LYS A 320 -60.78 21.93 -22.04
N THR A 321 -61.06 22.56 -23.18
CA THR A 321 -60.27 23.18 -24.26
C THR A 321 -59.27 24.31 -23.95
N SER A 322 -58.15 24.28 -24.70
CA SER A 322 -57.36 25.37 -25.35
C SER A 322 -56.89 26.62 -24.58
N LYS A 323 -55.56 26.84 -24.51
CA LYS A 323 -54.80 27.88 -25.25
C LYS A 323 -53.31 27.86 -24.89
N GLU A 324 -52.48 28.25 -25.86
CA GLU A 324 -51.03 28.46 -25.80
C GLU A 324 -50.63 29.53 -24.76
N ASP A 325 -49.51 29.30 -24.07
CA ASP A 325 -48.61 30.37 -23.58
C ASP A 325 -47.24 29.79 -23.16
N GLU A 326 -46.19 30.54 -23.45
CA GLU A 326 -44.75 30.27 -23.31
C GLU A 326 -44.22 29.91 -21.89
N PRO A 327 -43.00 29.35 -21.76
CA PRO A 327 -42.55 28.67 -20.55
C PRO A 327 -42.02 29.66 -19.49
N LYS A 328 -42.65 29.68 -18.30
CA LYS A 328 -42.07 30.25 -17.07
C LYS A 328 -41.30 29.17 -16.30
N PRO A 329 -40.10 29.46 -15.76
CA PRO A 329 -39.25 28.47 -15.12
C PRO A 329 -39.79 28.10 -13.74
N ASN A 330 -40.10 26.81 -13.54
CA ASN A 330 -40.57 26.29 -12.26
C ASN A 330 -39.44 26.29 -11.22
N ARG A 331 -39.67 27.07 -10.17
CA ARG A 331 -38.82 27.24 -9.00
C ARG A 331 -38.86 25.95 -8.17
N THR A 332 -37.87 25.08 -8.35
CA THR A 332 -37.68 23.88 -7.53
C THR A 332 -37.23 24.29 -6.13
N GLU A 333 -37.99 23.91 -5.10
CA GLU A 333 -37.56 24.10 -3.72
C GLU A 333 -36.25 23.33 -3.47
N PRO A 334 -35.21 23.97 -2.92
CA PRO A 334 -33.95 23.30 -2.69
C PRO A 334 -34.11 22.29 -1.55
N SER A 335 -33.72 21.04 -1.81
CA SER A 335 -33.66 19.96 -0.81
C SER A 335 -32.97 20.44 0.48
N LYS A 336 -33.42 19.94 1.63
CA LYS A 336 -32.95 20.34 2.98
C LYS A 336 -31.42 20.47 3.09
N ASN A 337 -30.67 19.62 2.39
CA ASN A 337 -29.20 19.65 2.36
C ASN A 337 -28.61 20.92 1.72
N LYS A 338 -29.29 21.50 0.72
CA LYS A 338 -28.85 22.73 0.04
C LYS A 338 -29.20 23.97 0.88
N GLN A 339 -30.28 23.92 1.67
CA GLN A 339 -30.61 24.98 2.64
C GLN A 339 -29.63 25.01 3.81
N GLU A 340 -29.18 23.85 4.30
CA GLU A 340 -28.11 23.76 5.31
C GLU A 340 -26.77 24.28 4.79
N ALA A 341 -26.40 23.92 3.55
CA ALA A 341 -25.20 24.47 2.91
C ALA A 341 -25.25 26.01 2.78
N LEU A 342 -26.42 26.57 2.47
CA LEU A 342 -26.63 28.03 2.40
C LEU A 342 -26.60 28.70 3.78
N LYS A 343 -27.14 28.06 4.83
CA LYS A 343 -27.02 28.53 6.22
C LYS A 343 -25.56 28.55 6.67
N ILE A 344 -24.80 27.48 6.40
CA ILE A 344 -23.37 27.39 6.72
C ILE A 344 -22.58 28.47 5.97
N LYS A 345 -22.89 28.73 4.70
CA LYS A 345 -22.23 29.78 3.91
C LYS A 345 -22.55 31.19 4.41
N ARG A 346 -23.79 31.44 4.87
CA ARG A 346 -24.20 32.70 5.53
C ARG A 346 -23.51 32.88 6.88
N LEU A 347 -23.43 31.83 7.70
CA LEU A 347 -22.71 31.83 8.96
C LEU A 347 -21.22 32.13 8.75
N LYS A 348 -20.60 31.53 7.73
CA LYS A 348 -19.19 31.79 7.40
C LYS A 348 -18.95 33.25 6.98
N ARG A 349 -19.83 33.82 6.15
CA ARG A 349 -19.77 35.25 5.78
C ARG A 349 -20.02 36.18 6.97
N ALA A 350 -20.91 35.82 7.89
CA ALA A 350 -21.15 36.60 9.10
C ALA A 350 -19.95 36.56 10.06
N VAL A 351 -19.29 35.40 10.16
CA VAL A 351 -18.04 35.24 10.91
C VAL A 351 -16.91 36.06 10.26
N ASP A 352 -16.77 36.01 8.94
CA ASP A 352 -15.76 36.79 8.21
C ASP A 352 -16.01 38.30 8.34
N ALA A 353 -17.26 38.75 8.31
CA ALA A 353 -17.64 40.14 8.53
C ALA A 353 -17.41 40.58 9.99
N HIS A 354 -17.66 39.70 10.96
CA HIS A 354 -17.37 39.95 12.36
C HIS A 354 -15.86 40.02 12.61
N SER A 355 -15.07 39.16 11.97
CA SER A 355 -13.60 39.20 11.99
C SER A 355 -13.05 40.49 11.38
N PHE A 356 -13.63 40.96 10.27
CA PHE A 356 -13.26 42.24 9.66
C PHE A 356 -13.61 43.43 10.55
N ARG A 357 -14.79 43.42 11.17
CA ARG A 357 -15.23 44.48 12.11
C ARG A 357 -14.38 44.50 13.38
N TRP A 358 -13.95 43.34 13.85
CA TRP A 358 -13.06 43.20 15.01
C TRP A 358 -11.64 43.73 14.72
N LEU A 359 -11.09 43.47 13.53
CA LEU A 359 -9.82 44.05 13.05
C LEU A 359 -9.90 45.59 12.92
N GLN A 360 -11.08 46.12 12.55
CA GLN A 360 -11.31 47.56 12.46
C GLN A 360 -11.48 48.21 13.85
N SER A 361 -11.99 47.49 14.86
CA SER A 361 -12.03 47.98 16.25
C SER A 361 -10.68 47.91 16.96
N GLU A 362 -9.87 46.88 16.69
CA GLU A 362 -8.53 46.73 17.30
C GLU A 362 -7.57 47.85 16.84
N SER A 363 -7.73 48.34 15.59
CA SER A 363 -6.96 49.49 15.07
C SER A 363 -7.46 50.84 15.61
N ALA A 364 -8.73 50.95 16.02
CA ALA A 364 -9.26 52.14 16.68
C ALA A 364 -8.92 52.22 18.19
N GLN A 365 -8.77 51.07 18.86
CA GLN A 365 -8.49 51.00 20.31
C GLN A 365 -7.01 51.20 20.70
N GLN A 366 -6.07 51.17 19.74
CA GLN A 366 -4.67 51.51 20.00
C GLN A 366 -4.39 53.03 20.10
N ARG A 367 -5.39 53.90 19.91
CA ARG A 367 -5.20 55.36 19.93
C ARG A 367 -5.69 56.11 21.18
N THR A 368 -6.23 55.46 22.21
CA THR A 368 -6.65 56.17 23.44
C THR A 368 -6.31 55.40 24.73
N HIS A 369 -5.21 55.80 25.37
CA HIS A 369 -4.88 55.43 26.75
C HIS A 369 -5.54 56.42 27.71
N GLN A 370 -6.49 55.96 28.53
CA GLN A 370 -6.74 56.48 29.89
C GLN A 370 -7.74 55.58 30.66
N MET A 371 -7.33 55.12 31.84
CA MET A 371 -8.17 54.60 32.94
C MET A 371 -8.64 55.81 33.78
N PRO A 372 -9.79 55.81 34.51
CA PRO A 372 -10.05 54.78 35.55
C PRO A 372 -11.52 54.55 36.06
N LYS A 373 -11.61 53.62 37.04
CA LYS A 373 -12.52 53.50 38.23
C LYS A 373 -13.99 53.07 38.09
N GLY A 374 -14.38 52.08 38.92
CA GLY A 374 -15.75 51.93 39.46
C GLY A 374 -16.31 50.49 39.46
N MET A 375 -16.46 49.90 40.65
CA MET A 375 -17.04 48.57 40.90
C MET A 375 -18.53 48.47 40.51
N SER A 376 -18.93 47.36 39.87
CA SER A 376 -20.08 46.54 40.32
C SER A 376 -20.20 45.24 39.50
N ASN A 377 -20.63 44.18 40.20
CA ASN A 377 -21.21 42.92 39.70
C ASN A 377 -20.26 41.75 39.45
N PHE A 378 -19.90 41.13 40.58
CA PHE A 378 -19.32 39.81 40.77
C PHE A 378 -20.32 38.70 40.35
N SER A 379 -20.48 38.49 39.04
CA SER A 379 -21.19 37.32 38.47
C SER A 379 -20.74 36.97 37.04
N LYS A 380 -19.96 37.83 36.38
CA LYS A 380 -19.44 37.60 35.01
C LYS A 380 -18.01 37.02 34.94
N SER A 381 -17.34 36.79 36.09
CA SER A 381 -15.89 36.53 36.15
C SER A 381 -15.44 35.15 35.65
N MET A 382 -16.22 34.07 35.83
CA MET A 382 -15.77 32.72 35.38
C MET A 382 -15.89 32.48 33.87
N LYS A 383 -16.79 33.16 33.16
CA LYS A 383 -16.92 33.03 31.70
C LYS A 383 -15.87 33.87 30.96
N SER A 384 -15.49 35.02 31.53
CA SER A 384 -14.45 35.90 30.97
C SER A 384 -13.06 35.26 30.99
N HIS A 385 -12.69 34.55 32.06
CA HIS A 385 -11.39 33.86 32.15
C HIS A 385 -11.26 32.67 31.17
N ARG A 386 -12.34 31.93 30.90
CA ARG A 386 -12.34 30.85 29.89
C ARG A 386 -12.30 31.38 28.46
N LEU A 387 -12.95 32.51 28.19
CA LEU A 387 -12.91 33.19 26.89
C LEU A 387 -11.56 33.86 26.62
N SER A 388 -10.92 34.44 27.64
CA SER A 388 -9.60 35.07 27.50
C SER A 388 -8.49 34.04 27.27
N LEU A 389 -8.54 32.87 27.92
CA LEU A 389 -7.60 31.76 27.65
C LEU A 389 -7.76 31.22 26.23
N ASN A 390 -8.99 31.02 25.75
CA ASN A 390 -9.25 30.56 24.39
C ASN A 390 -8.82 31.59 23.34
N LEU A 391 -9.05 32.88 23.58
CA LEU A 391 -8.59 33.96 22.69
C LEU A 391 -7.06 34.07 22.66
N LEU A 392 -6.38 33.86 23.79
CA LEU A 392 -4.91 33.85 23.85
C LEU A 392 -4.32 32.64 23.09
N GLN A 393 -4.98 31.48 23.16
CA GLN A 393 -4.61 30.28 22.39
C GLN A 393 -4.83 30.48 20.89
N ILE A 394 -5.94 31.12 20.50
CA ILE A 394 -6.23 31.45 19.11
C ILE A 394 -5.24 32.49 18.58
N LYS A 395 -4.88 33.51 19.37
CA LYS A 395 -3.87 34.50 19.00
C LYS A 395 -2.48 33.87 18.83
N LYS A 396 -2.09 32.95 19.72
CA LYS A 396 -0.85 32.14 19.58
C LYS A 396 -0.86 31.26 18.33
N LEU A 397 -2.00 30.65 17.99
CA LEU A 397 -2.16 29.84 16.78
C LEU A 397 -2.09 30.70 15.50
N MET A 398 -2.72 31.88 15.50
CA MET A 398 -2.63 32.82 14.38
C MET A 398 -1.21 33.37 14.21
N ASP A 399 -0.51 33.71 15.30
CA ASP A 399 0.91 34.12 15.26
C ASP A 399 1.84 32.99 14.80
N LEU A 400 1.52 31.74 15.14
CA LEU A 400 2.26 30.57 14.65
C LEU A 400 1.99 30.37 13.16
N GLN A 401 0.74 30.53 12.71
CA GLN A 401 0.36 30.39 11.30
C GLN A 401 0.97 31.52 10.44
N ALA A 402 1.05 32.75 10.98
CA ALA A 402 1.71 33.88 10.35
C ALA A 402 3.23 33.63 10.25
N ARG A 403 3.88 33.15 11.32
CA ARG A 403 5.30 32.79 11.31
C ARG A 403 5.62 31.64 10.34
N VAL A 404 4.74 30.63 10.25
CA VAL A 404 4.88 29.54 9.28
C VAL A 404 4.71 30.06 7.85
N ARG A 405 3.72 30.93 7.57
CA ARG A 405 3.58 31.58 6.26
C ARG A 405 4.81 32.40 5.88
N GLN A 406 5.34 33.17 6.82
CA GLN A 406 6.50 34.02 6.58
C GLN A 406 7.76 33.18 6.36
N ARG A 407 7.88 32.02 7.03
CA ARG A 407 8.98 31.06 6.82
C ARG A 407 8.86 30.31 5.48
N ILE A 408 7.64 29.99 5.04
CA ILE A 408 7.38 29.42 3.72
C ILE A 408 7.68 30.44 2.61
N GLN A 409 7.27 31.70 2.78
CA GLN A 409 7.60 32.74 1.81
C GLN A 409 9.09 33.06 1.77
N ASN A 410 9.78 33.12 2.91
CA ASN A 410 11.23 33.30 2.94
C ASN A 410 11.97 32.11 2.31
N ASN A 411 11.53 30.87 2.53
CA ASN A 411 12.09 29.69 1.85
C ASN A 411 11.79 29.69 0.35
N PHE A 412 10.62 30.19 -0.07
CA PHE A 412 10.27 30.32 -1.48
C PHE A 412 11.12 31.38 -2.20
N PHE A 413 11.37 32.53 -1.55
CA PHE A 413 12.30 33.54 -2.05
C PHE A 413 13.76 33.04 -2.07
N PHE A 414 14.18 32.27 -1.05
CA PHE A 414 15.50 31.65 -1.01
C PHE A 414 15.66 30.61 -2.12
N TRP A 415 14.62 29.83 -2.41
CA TRP A 415 14.61 28.85 -3.49
C TRP A 415 14.65 29.51 -4.87
N ILE A 416 13.90 30.59 -5.11
CA ILE A 416 13.97 31.37 -6.36
C ILE A 416 15.36 31.99 -6.54
N TYR A 417 15.97 32.51 -5.47
CA TYR A 417 17.33 33.08 -5.54
C TYR A 417 18.38 32.01 -5.88
N PHE A 418 18.27 30.82 -5.27
CA PHE A 418 19.21 29.71 -5.48
C PHE A 418 19.05 29.06 -6.87
N VAL A 419 17.81 28.91 -7.36
CA VAL A 419 17.53 28.43 -8.72
C VAL A 419 18.00 29.45 -9.77
N GLY A 420 17.81 30.75 -9.52
CA GLY A 420 18.35 31.80 -10.38
C GLY A 420 19.88 31.83 -10.41
N GLN A 421 20.54 31.53 -9.28
CA GLN A 421 22.00 31.40 -9.20
C GLN A 421 22.53 30.17 -9.97
N LEU A 422 21.79 29.05 -9.95
CA LEU A 422 22.11 27.85 -10.72
C LEU A 422 21.96 28.08 -12.23
N GLU A 423 20.90 28.76 -12.67
CA GLU A 423 20.73 29.11 -14.10
C GLU A 423 21.82 30.08 -14.59
N TRP A 424 22.27 31.00 -13.74
CA TRP A 424 23.36 31.91 -14.05
C TRP A 424 24.70 31.18 -14.18
N LEU A 425 25.00 30.24 -13.27
CA LEU A 425 26.18 29.37 -13.33
C LEU A 425 26.18 28.48 -14.58
N GLN A 426 25.04 27.87 -14.94
CA GLN A 426 24.92 27.07 -16.17
C GLN A 426 25.02 27.91 -17.45
N ARG A 427 24.68 29.21 -17.41
CA ARG A 427 24.93 30.14 -18.53
C ARG A 427 26.40 30.50 -18.64
N LEU A 428 27.10 30.65 -17.51
CA LEU A 428 28.52 30.96 -17.45
C LEU A 428 29.37 29.79 -17.96
N GLU A 429 29.04 28.54 -17.58
CA GLU A 429 29.68 27.34 -18.14
C GLU A 429 29.50 27.25 -19.66
N ARG A 430 28.29 27.49 -20.17
CA ARG A 430 28.04 27.48 -21.62
C ARG A 430 28.77 28.60 -22.36
N TRP A 431 29.00 29.74 -21.70
CA TRP A 431 29.78 30.84 -22.27
C TRP A 431 31.27 30.52 -22.30
N VAL A 432 31.81 29.93 -21.23
CA VAL A 432 33.21 29.48 -21.15
C VAL A 432 33.50 28.39 -22.18
N VAL A 433 32.61 27.40 -22.34
CA VAL A 433 32.76 26.34 -23.35
C VAL A 433 32.73 26.90 -24.78
N ARG A 434 31.91 27.92 -25.04
CA ARG A 434 31.89 28.60 -26.36
C ARG A 434 33.10 29.49 -26.61
N ALA A 435 33.62 30.15 -25.58
CA ALA A 435 34.84 30.95 -25.68
C ALA A 435 36.07 30.07 -25.97
N TRP A 436 36.13 28.88 -25.35
CA TRP A 436 37.20 27.90 -25.57
C TRP A 436 37.17 27.31 -26.99
N ALA A 437 35.98 27.06 -27.54
CA ALA A 437 35.79 26.58 -28.91
C ALA A 437 36.07 27.63 -30.01
N LEU A 438 36.30 28.91 -29.65
CA LEU A 438 36.67 29.98 -30.59
C LEU A 438 38.16 30.33 -30.55
N THR A 439 38.91 29.72 -29.63
CA THR A 439 40.36 29.94 -29.42
C THR A 439 41.20 28.68 -29.70
N THR A 440 40.54 27.60 -30.11
CA THR A 440 41.11 26.40 -30.76
C THR A 440 40.59 26.33 -32.19
#